data_AF-A0A7J3TMF9-F1
#
_entry.id   AF-A0A7J3TMF9-F1
#
_cell.length_a   1.000
_cell.length_b   1.000
_cell.length_c   1.000
_cell.angle_alpha   90.00
_cell.angle_beta   90.00
_cell.angle_gamma   90.00
#
_symmetry.space_group_name_H-M   'P 1'
#
loop_
_entity.id
_entity.type
_entity.pdbx_description
1 polymer ?
#
loop_
_entity_poly.entity_id
_entity_poly.type
_entity_poly.pdbx_seq_one_letter_code
_entity_poly.pdbx_strand_id
1 'polypeptide(L)'
;MKSMFPLLLLAILAGFVFLSSATQAWDDCPYGLVNDTYPGSCPRYVDTDGDGICDHSQLPPEEREAFSNSSGGTSSRGFFL
;
A
#
# COMPACT_ATOMS: atom_id res chain seq x y z
N MET A 1 36.70 -11.03 -23.09
CA MET A 1 35.46 -11.82 -22.90
C MET A 1 35.25 -12.30 -21.47
N LYS A 2 36.28 -12.80 -20.76
CA LYS A 2 36.13 -13.43 -19.42
C LYS A 2 35.80 -12.47 -18.27
N SER A 3 36.17 -11.20 -18.40
CA SER A 3 36.02 -10.15 -17.37
C SER A 3 34.71 -9.36 -17.45
N MET A 4 33.87 -9.63 -18.46
CA MET A 4 32.57 -8.93 -18.64
C MET A 4 31.43 -9.57 -17.85
N PHE A 5 31.56 -10.86 -17.51
CA PHE A 5 30.57 -11.60 -16.73
C PHE A 5 30.37 -11.07 -15.29
N PRO A 6 31.42 -10.75 -14.50
CA PRO A 6 31.23 -10.22 -13.15
C PRO A 6 30.63 -8.80 -13.14
N LEU A 7 30.94 -7.98 -14.16
CA LEU A 7 30.38 -6.63 -14.33
C LEU A 7 28.88 -6.67 -14.66
N LEU A 8 28.47 -7.64 -15.50
CA LEU A 8 27.06 -7.87 -15.83
C LEU A 8 26.27 -8.33 -14.58
N LEU A 9 26.86 -9.23 -13.78
CA LEU A 9 26.20 -9.79 -12.59
C LEU A 9 26.02 -8.73 -11.49
N LEU A 10 26.99 -7.81 -11.34
CA LEU A 10 26.91 -6.68 -10.42
C LEU A 10 25.83 -5.65 -10.83
N ALA A 11 25.69 -5.38 -12.13
CA ALA A 11 24.68 -4.47 -12.65
C ALA A 11 23.25 -5.01 -12.45
N ILE A 12 23.04 -6.31 -12.59
CA ILE A 12 21.74 -6.96 -12.36
C ILE A 12 21.37 -6.95 -10.88
N LEU A 13 22.32 -7.25 -9.98
CA LEU A 13 22.12 -7.16 -8.52
C LEU A 13 21.77 -5.73 -8.09
N ALA A 14 22.46 -4.71 -8.61
CA ALA A 14 22.16 -3.32 -8.31
C ALA A 14 20.78 -2.87 -8.83
N GLY A 15 20.37 -3.35 -10.02
CA GLY A 15 19.04 -3.08 -10.58
C GLY A 15 17.90 -3.71 -9.79
N PHE A 16 18.11 -4.89 -9.21
CA PHE A 16 17.09 -5.59 -8.42
C PHE A 16 16.79 -4.87 -7.10
N VAL A 17 17.80 -4.27 -6.46
CA VAL A 17 17.65 -3.49 -5.21
C VAL A 17 16.86 -2.20 -5.42
N PHE A 18 16.99 -1.56 -6.58
CA PHE A 18 16.25 -0.33 -6.91
C PHE A 18 14.76 -0.56 -7.19
N LEU A 19 14.36 -1.80 -7.49
CA LEU A 19 12.97 -2.12 -7.83
C LEU A 19 12.08 -2.34 -6.59
N SER A 20 12.66 -2.46 -5.39
CA SER A 20 11.99 -3.03 -4.21
C SER A 20 11.52 -2.04 -3.14
N SER A 21 11.22 -0.77 -3.45
CA SER A 21 10.77 0.17 -2.40
C SER A 21 9.42 0.82 -2.69
N ALA A 22 8.37 0.05 -2.51
CA ALA A 22 6.99 0.53 -2.43
C ALA A 22 6.26 -0.28 -1.33
N THR A 23 6.65 -0.10 -0.07
CA THR A 23 5.85 -0.56 1.06
C THR A 23 4.99 0.60 1.52
N GLN A 24 3.77 0.71 0.99
CA GLN A 24 2.78 1.63 1.53
C GLN A 24 2.14 1.00 2.77
N ALA A 25 2.01 1.80 3.83
CA ALA A 25 1.37 1.40 5.07
C ALA A 25 -0.11 1.83 5.01
N TRP A 26 -0.99 0.86 4.80
CA TRP A 26 -2.44 0.99 4.72
C TRP A 26 -3.09 0.22 5.88
N ASP A 27 -4.30 0.62 6.27
CA ASP A 27 -5.13 -0.07 7.28
C ASP A 27 -4.45 -0.33 8.64
N ASP A 28 -3.49 0.50 9.01
CA ASP A 28 -2.67 0.37 10.23
C ASP A 28 -2.90 1.52 11.24
N CYS A 29 -4.08 2.16 11.18
CA CYS A 29 -4.44 3.21 12.14
C CYS A 29 -4.57 2.65 13.57
N PRO A 30 -3.77 3.09 14.57
CA PRO A 30 -3.79 2.56 15.93
C PRO A 30 -5.06 2.92 16.71
N TYR A 31 -5.86 3.86 16.21
CA TYR A 31 -7.16 4.21 16.77
C TYR A 31 -8.30 3.34 16.20
N GLY A 32 -8.02 2.45 15.25
CA GLY A 32 -9.05 1.63 14.58
C GLY A 32 -10.07 2.45 13.79
N LEU A 33 -9.66 3.64 13.32
CA LEU A 33 -10.50 4.53 12.52
C LEU A 33 -10.54 4.01 11.09
N VAL A 34 -11.73 4.08 10.49
CA VAL A 34 -11.97 3.71 9.09
C VAL A 34 -12.50 4.93 8.35
N ASN A 35 -11.91 5.25 7.21
CA ASN A 35 -12.23 6.41 6.40
C ASN A 35 -12.16 7.75 7.16
N ASP A 36 -11.05 8.00 7.86
CA ASP A 36 -10.83 9.21 8.64
C ASP A 36 -10.52 10.41 7.73
N THR A 37 -11.37 11.44 7.76
CA THR A 37 -11.30 12.61 6.86
C THR A 37 -10.31 13.65 7.36
N TYR A 38 -9.67 14.38 6.43
CA TYR A 38 -8.73 15.46 6.79
C TYR A 38 -9.38 16.55 7.67
N PRO A 39 -8.70 17.09 8.71
CA PRO A 39 -7.37 16.76 9.25
C PRO A 39 -7.45 15.72 10.39
N GLY A 40 -7.82 14.49 10.03
CA GLY A 40 -8.28 13.42 10.92
C GLY A 40 -7.45 13.10 12.16
N SER A 41 -8.01 12.22 12.98
CA SER A 41 -7.43 11.78 14.26
C SER A 41 -6.36 10.69 14.12
N CYS A 42 -6.19 10.09 12.95
CA CYS A 42 -5.15 9.09 12.73
C CYS A 42 -3.75 9.72 12.90
N PRO A 43 -2.82 9.12 13.67
CA PRO A 43 -1.66 9.83 14.24
C PRO A 43 -0.57 10.19 13.22
N ARG A 44 -0.74 9.77 11.96
CA ARG A 44 0.04 10.22 10.81
C ARG A 44 -0.92 10.31 9.64
N TYR A 45 -1.41 11.51 9.35
CA TYR A 45 -2.16 11.72 8.12
C TYR A 45 -1.21 11.57 6.94
N VAL A 46 -1.51 10.61 6.07
CA VAL A 46 -0.89 10.38 4.77
C VAL A 46 -2.03 10.09 3.82
N ASP A 47 -2.09 10.81 2.72
CA ASP A 47 -3.11 10.68 1.68
C ASP A 47 -2.35 10.65 0.35
N THR A 48 -1.97 9.45 -0.06
CA THR A 48 -1.10 9.22 -1.22
C THR A 48 -1.90 9.22 -2.52
N ASP A 49 -3.17 8.82 -2.45
CA ASP A 49 -4.06 8.75 -3.62
C ASP A 49 -4.87 10.03 -3.86
N GLY A 50 -4.91 10.95 -2.89
CA GLY A 50 -5.53 12.26 -2.98
C GLY A 50 -7.05 12.25 -2.81
N ASP A 51 -7.61 11.23 -2.15
CA ASP A 51 -9.06 11.10 -1.95
C ASP A 51 -9.61 11.91 -0.76
N GLY A 52 -8.73 12.56 0.01
CA GLY A 52 -9.08 13.39 1.17
C GLY A 52 -9.27 12.60 2.47
N ILE A 53 -8.92 11.31 2.46
CA ILE A 53 -9.00 10.37 3.57
C ILE A 53 -7.58 9.89 3.91
N CYS A 54 -7.36 9.50 5.16
CA CYS A 54 -6.08 8.96 5.57
C CYS A 54 -5.88 7.52 5.05
N ASP A 55 -4.79 7.27 4.31
CA ASP A 55 -4.35 5.95 3.81
C ASP A 55 -4.29 4.90 4.93
N HIS A 56 -3.80 5.30 6.12
CA HIS A 56 -3.72 4.41 7.28
C HIS A 56 -5.09 3.97 7.82
N SER A 57 -6.15 4.69 7.47
CA SER A 57 -7.54 4.37 7.84
C SER A 57 -8.33 3.70 6.72
N GLN A 58 -7.64 3.32 5.63
CA GLN A 58 -8.23 2.74 4.44
C GLN A 58 -7.46 1.51 3.98
N LEU A 59 -8.15 0.66 3.23
CA LEU A 59 -7.51 -0.40 2.46
C LEU A 59 -6.69 0.22 1.31
N PRO A 60 -5.71 -0.48 0.74
CA PRO A 60 -5.07 -0.02 -0.49
C PRO A 60 -6.07 0.12 -1.65
N PRO A 61 -5.83 1.01 -2.63
CA PRO A 61 -6.76 1.26 -3.73
C PRO A 61 -7.14 0.00 -4.50
N GLU A 62 -6.18 -0.89 -4.77
CA GLU A 62 -6.42 -2.14 -5.49
C GLU A 62 -7.44 -3.05 -4.78
N GLU A 63 -7.42 -3.07 -3.44
CA GLU A 63 -8.37 -3.85 -2.63
C GLU A 63 -9.72 -3.12 -2.48
N ARG A 64 -9.72 -1.79 -2.37
CA ARG A 64 -10.96 -0.98 -2.36
C ARG A 64 -11.75 -1.13 -3.66
N GLU A 65 -11.05 -1.12 -4.80
CA GLU A 65 -11.64 -1.32 -6.12
C GLU A 65 -12.15 -2.76 -6.28
N ALA A 66 -11.39 -3.75 -5.80
CA ALA A 66 -11.84 -5.14 -5.78
C ALA A 66 -13.11 -5.33 -4.92
N PHE A 67 -13.19 -4.68 -3.75
CA PHE A 67 -14.39 -4.68 -2.92
C PHE A 67 -15.57 -4.01 -3.63
N SER A 68 -15.33 -2.88 -4.28
CA SER A 68 -16.37 -2.13 -4.99
C SER A 68 -16.92 -2.89 -6.19
N ASN A 69 -16.06 -3.56 -6.96
CA ASN A 69 -16.44 -4.30 -8.16
C ASN A 69 -17.04 -5.69 -7.87
N SER A 70 -16.79 -6.22 -6.66
CA SER A 70 -17.39 -7.47 -6.18
C SER A 70 -18.77 -7.27 -5.54
N SER A 71 -19.17 -6.02 -5.27
CA SER A 71 -20.31 -5.69 -4.42
C SER A 71 -21.54 -5.23 -5.19
N GLY A 72 -22.09 -6.13 -6.00
CA GLY A 72 -23.52 -6.35 -5.96
C GLY A 72 -23.87 -7.26 -4.78
N GLY A 73 -23.77 -6.78 -3.53
CA GLY A 73 -24.32 -7.50 -2.36
C GLY A 73 -23.36 -7.69 -1.17
N THR A 74 -23.81 -7.16 -0.03
CA THR A 74 -23.48 -7.54 1.35
C THR A 74 -22.03 -7.41 1.83
N SER A 75 -21.78 -6.29 2.50
CA SER A 75 -21.17 -6.23 3.84
C SER A 75 -21.02 -7.62 4.51
N SER A 76 -19.81 -8.17 4.50
CA SER A 76 -19.41 -9.22 5.43
C SER A 76 -17.95 -9.02 5.79
N ARG A 77 -17.79 -8.35 6.93
CA ARG A 77 -16.60 -8.30 7.77
C ARG A 77 -15.77 -9.59 7.71
N GLY A 78 -14.44 -9.47 7.59
CA GLY A 78 -13.55 -10.50 8.15
C GLY A 78 -12.17 -10.64 7.51
N PHE A 79 -11.17 -9.95 8.06
CA PHE A 79 -9.84 -10.49 8.38
C PHE A 79 -9.19 -9.44 9.29
N PHE A 80 -9.07 -9.62 10.60
CA PHE A 80 -8.13 -10.51 11.27
C PHE A 80 -8.75 -11.13 12.54
N LEU A 81 -8.73 -12.47 12.61
CA LEU A 81 -8.51 -13.24 13.83
C LEU A 81 -7.10 -13.82 13.77
#